data_AF-A0A454D4B2-F1
#
_entry.id   AF-A0A454D4B2-F1
#
_cell.length_a   1.000
_cell.length_b   1.000
_cell.length_c   1.000
_cell.angle_alpha   90.00
_cell.angle_beta   90.00
_cell.angle_gamma   90.00
#
_symmetry.space_group_name_H-M   'P 1'
#
loop_
_entity.id
_entity.type
_entity.pdbx_description
1 polymer ?
#
loop_
_entity_poly.entity_id
_entity_poly.type
_entity_poly.pdbx_seq_one_letter_code
_entity_poly.pdbx_strand_id
1 'polypeptide(L)'
;MSSESQPILGVPTNIITGFLGVGKTSAILNLMANKPENERWAVLVNEFGEIGVDGSLVQGQQSEEQQVFIREVPGGCMCCAAGLPMQIALNQLLNEAKPDRLLIEPTGLGHPKEVLQVLSTDHYRQVLSLQKNITLVDARKLADERYTQHDTFNQQIAIADTVVGNKLDLYQEGDTQKLEAYVAQVGRPNTKVVFAQHGVIPFAEFEGETTIHEHPPHHHHHASDKPLASDMPMPESGMLKATNSGEGFQSVGWRFSPEKVFDRRKLIPLLVELEVERMKAVFITGDGIYGYNLTPDGLQEVELDDCAESRIELIADSIDEHFEAKLLSCELA
;
A
#
# COMPACT_ATOMS: atom_id res chain seq x y z
N MET A 1 39.06 13.53 -0.80
CA MET A 1 38.44 13.71 0.52
C MET A 1 37.18 12.88 0.51
N SER A 2 37.29 11.66 1.02
CA SER A 2 36.18 10.71 1.17
C SER A 2 35.16 11.34 2.11
N SER A 3 33.96 11.64 1.62
CA SER A 3 32.84 11.98 2.49
C SER A 3 32.57 10.76 3.35
N GLU A 4 32.99 10.80 4.62
CA GLU A 4 32.60 9.82 5.62
C GLU A 4 31.07 9.80 5.66
N SER A 5 30.47 8.79 5.04
CA SER A 5 29.04 8.54 5.13
C SER A 5 28.74 8.20 6.58
N GLN A 6 28.16 9.14 7.32
CA GLN A 6 27.67 8.86 8.68
C GLN A 6 26.81 7.57 8.65
N PRO A 7 27.06 6.63 9.56
CA PRO A 7 26.26 5.41 9.63
C PRO A 7 24.82 5.78 9.97
N ILE A 8 23.87 5.19 9.23
CA ILE A 8 22.44 5.31 9.51
C ILE A 8 22.15 4.49 10.77
N LEU A 9 21.71 5.14 11.84
CA LEU A 9 21.48 4.50 13.14
C LEU A 9 20.13 4.94 13.69
N GLY A 10 19.36 3.96 14.17
CA GLY A 10 18.12 4.18 14.93
C GLY A 10 17.04 5.00 14.22
N VAL A 11 16.89 4.90 12.89
CA VAL A 11 15.85 5.62 12.13
C VAL A 11 14.47 5.25 12.66
N PRO A 12 13.70 6.20 13.22
CA PRO A 12 12.31 5.98 13.62
C PRO A 12 11.51 5.39 12.47
N THR A 13 10.94 4.20 12.69
CA THR A 13 10.26 3.43 11.66
C THR A 13 8.85 3.08 12.11
N ASN A 14 7.84 3.52 11.36
CA ASN A 14 6.45 3.19 11.61
C ASN A 14 5.93 2.25 10.52
N ILE A 15 5.16 1.24 10.93
CA ILE A 15 4.42 0.38 10.00
C ILE A 15 2.96 0.80 10.01
N ILE A 16 2.43 1.14 8.84
CA ILE A 16 1.06 1.60 8.64
C ILE A 16 0.30 0.50 7.90
N THR A 17 -0.45 -0.30 8.66
CA THR A 17 -1.20 -1.45 8.15
C THR A 17 -2.69 -1.16 8.06
N GLY A 18 -3.44 -2.11 7.52
CA GLY A 18 -4.88 -2.04 7.38
C GLY A 18 -5.33 -2.72 6.10
N PHE A 19 -6.58 -3.15 6.09
CA PHE A 19 -7.11 -3.96 5.01
C PHE A 19 -7.26 -3.17 3.70
N LEU A 20 -7.66 -3.85 2.62
CA LEU A 20 -7.85 -3.21 1.31
C LEU A 20 -8.85 -2.05 1.39
N GLY A 21 -8.55 -0.97 0.64
CA GLY A 21 -9.45 0.18 0.51
C GLY A 21 -9.62 1.06 1.76
N VAL A 22 -8.97 0.76 2.89
CA VAL A 22 -9.17 1.50 4.16
C VAL A 22 -8.60 2.92 4.18
N GLY A 23 -7.81 3.31 3.17
CA GLY A 23 -7.23 4.66 3.05
C GLY A 23 -5.79 4.81 3.58
N LYS A 24 -4.99 3.73 3.59
CA LYS A 24 -3.56 3.75 3.99
C LYS A 24 -2.74 4.79 3.22
N THR A 25 -2.76 4.72 1.89
CA THR A 25 -2.05 5.66 1.01
C THR A 25 -2.45 7.12 1.30
N SER A 26 -3.75 7.39 1.45
CA SER A 26 -4.25 8.72 1.80
C SER A 26 -3.75 9.20 3.17
N ALA A 27 -3.66 8.31 4.15
CA ALA A 27 -3.11 8.65 5.46
C ALA A 27 -1.61 8.96 5.41
N ILE A 28 -0.84 8.21 4.61
CA ILE A 28 0.59 8.46 4.39
C ILE A 28 0.81 9.80 3.70
N LEU A 29 0.05 10.09 2.64
CA LEU A 29 0.12 11.38 1.94
C LEU A 29 -0.19 12.55 2.88
N ASN A 30 -1.25 12.45 3.69
CA ASN A 30 -1.56 13.47 4.69
C ASN A 30 -0.45 13.62 5.74
N LEU A 31 0.10 12.51 6.21
CA LEU A 31 1.19 12.54 7.20
C LEU A 31 2.44 13.22 6.63
N MET A 32 2.79 12.92 5.38
CA MET A 32 3.91 13.54 4.68
C MET A 32 3.70 15.02 4.41
N ALA A 33 2.48 15.43 4.03
CA ALA A 33 2.14 16.83 3.83
C ALA A 33 2.29 17.69 5.12
N ASN A 34 2.25 17.04 6.29
CA ASN A 34 2.37 17.68 7.60
C ASN A 34 3.69 17.33 8.32
N LYS A 35 4.69 16.77 7.62
CA LYS A 35 5.98 16.43 8.22
C LYS A 35 6.77 17.70 8.60
N PRO A 36 7.72 17.61 9.55
CA PRO A 36 8.66 18.69 9.80
C PRO A 36 9.46 19.06 8.53
N GLU A 37 9.58 20.35 8.22
CA GLU A 37 10.22 20.84 6.99
C GLU A 37 11.68 20.38 6.85
N ASN A 38 12.39 20.27 7.97
CA ASN A 38 13.82 19.91 8.03
C ASN A 38 14.10 18.41 8.11
N GLU A 39 13.07 17.56 8.02
CA GLU A 39 13.25 16.10 8.07
C GLU A 39 13.10 15.47 6.70
N ARG A 40 14.00 14.53 6.40
CA ARG A 40 13.94 13.67 5.22
C ARG A 40 13.15 12.43 5.56
N TRP A 41 12.05 12.20 4.87
CA TRP A 41 11.23 11.02 5.12
C TRP A 41 11.36 10.04 3.97
N ALA A 42 11.40 8.77 4.32
CA ALA A 42 11.36 7.68 3.35
C ALA A 42 10.06 6.89 3.52
N VAL A 43 9.47 6.47 2.42
CA VAL A 43 8.30 5.60 2.41
C VAL A 43 8.60 4.36 1.58
N LEU A 44 8.52 3.21 2.21
CA LEU A 44 8.55 1.92 1.56
C LEU A 44 7.11 1.43 1.37
N VAL A 45 6.63 1.46 0.14
CA VAL A 45 5.27 0.99 -0.19
C VAL A 45 5.38 -0.40 -0.81
N ASN A 46 4.64 -1.35 -0.26
CA ASN A 46 4.48 -2.67 -0.83
C ASN A 46 3.06 -2.79 -1.36
N GLU A 47 2.91 -2.97 -2.67
CA GLU A 47 1.60 -3.11 -3.31
C GLU A 47 1.23 -4.59 -3.47
N PHE A 48 -0.06 -4.90 -3.31
CA PHE A 48 -0.57 -6.20 -3.72
C PHE A 48 -0.91 -6.14 -5.20
N GLY A 49 -0.08 -6.80 -5.99
CA GLY A 49 -0.29 -7.10 -7.39
C GLY A 49 0.88 -6.66 -8.27
N GLU A 50 1.00 -7.25 -9.46
CA GLU A 50 2.28 -7.34 -10.18
C GLU A 50 2.66 -6.04 -10.91
N ILE A 51 1.90 -4.94 -10.77
CA ILE A 51 2.00 -3.80 -11.69
C ILE A 51 2.42 -2.47 -11.05
N GLY A 52 2.36 -2.32 -9.72
CA GLY A 52 2.97 -1.18 -9.03
C GLY A 52 2.43 0.18 -9.51
N VAL A 53 1.16 0.46 -9.25
CA VAL A 53 0.48 1.69 -9.66
C VAL A 53 0.68 2.79 -8.62
N ASP A 54 0.93 2.42 -7.36
CA ASP A 54 0.94 3.32 -6.22
C ASP A 54 2.08 4.36 -6.22
N GLY A 55 3.27 3.98 -6.66
CA GLY A 55 4.44 4.85 -6.75
C GLY A 55 4.24 5.98 -7.74
N SER A 56 3.50 5.73 -8.83
CA SER A 56 3.20 6.75 -9.84
C SER A 56 2.20 7.78 -9.32
N LEU A 57 1.17 7.34 -8.58
CA LEU A 57 0.18 8.23 -7.96
C LEU A 57 0.81 9.11 -6.86
N VAL A 58 1.73 8.54 -6.07
CA VAL A 58 2.41 9.28 -5.00
C VAL A 58 3.48 10.24 -5.55
N GLN A 59 4.23 9.85 -6.60
CA GLN A 59 5.23 10.72 -7.23
C GLN A 59 4.59 11.90 -7.98
N GLY A 60 3.48 11.69 -8.70
CA GLY A 60 2.82 12.77 -9.46
C GLY A 60 2.14 13.83 -8.60
N GLN A 61 2.03 13.64 -7.27
CA GLN A 61 1.51 14.65 -6.33
C GLN A 61 2.61 15.38 -5.54
N GLN A 62 3.89 15.12 -5.81
CA GLN A 62 5.02 15.70 -5.05
C GLN A 62 5.85 16.64 -5.93
N SER A 63 6.12 17.85 -5.44
CA SER A 63 7.12 18.76 -6.03
C SER A 63 8.52 18.35 -5.56
N GLU A 64 9.55 18.47 -6.42
CA GLU A 64 10.96 18.13 -6.12
C GLU A 64 11.54 18.80 -4.84
N GLU A 65 10.86 19.82 -4.31
CA GLU A 65 11.23 20.55 -3.10
C GLU A 65 10.94 19.79 -1.79
N GLN A 66 10.05 18.79 -1.80
CA GLN A 66 9.73 18.00 -0.62
C GLN A 66 10.76 16.87 -0.48
N GLN A 67 11.58 16.89 0.57
CA GLN A 67 12.61 15.88 0.85
C GLN A 67 12.01 14.51 1.25
N VAL A 68 11.30 13.89 0.32
CA VAL A 68 10.57 12.64 0.47
C VAL A 68 11.08 11.64 -0.57
N PHE A 69 11.38 10.43 -0.12
CA PHE A 69 11.85 9.36 -0.98
C PHE A 69 10.88 8.18 -0.91
N ILE A 70 10.21 7.86 -2.01
CA ILE A 70 9.29 6.72 -2.07
C ILE A 70 9.94 5.62 -2.88
N ARG A 71 9.98 4.41 -2.32
CA ARG A 71 10.41 3.22 -3.05
C ARG A 71 9.32 2.17 -2.96
N GLU A 72 9.00 1.61 -4.10
CA GLU A 72 8.11 0.46 -4.18
C GLU A 72 8.90 -0.84 -4.02
N VAL A 73 8.31 -1.77 -3.28
CA VAL A 73 8.73 -3.18 -3.33
C VAL A 73 7.90 -3.83 -4.43
N PRO A 74 8.50 -4.23 -5.57
CA PRO A 74 7.73 -4.94 -6.58
C PRO A 74 7.23 -6.27 -5.97
N GLY A 75 5.93 -6.49 -6.09
CA GLY A 75 5.20 -7.56 -5.42
C GLY A 75 4.76 -8.66 -6.39
N GLY A 76 5.19 -9.88 -6.14
CA GLY A 76 4.64 -11.08 -6.78
C GLY A 76 4.25 -12.05 -5.70
N CYS A 77 2.96 -12.35 -5.66
CA CYS A 77 2.33 -13.33 -4.78
C CYS A 77 2.39 -13.02 -3.27
N MET A 78 1.36 -13.50 -2.58
CA MET A 78 1.07 -13.43 -1.13
C MET A 78 2.26 -13.65 -0.18
N CYS A 79 3.32 -14.30 -0.64
CA CYS A 79 4.42 -14.84 0.15
C CYS A 79 5.75 -14.04 0.04
N CYS A 80 5.84 -13.01 -0.81
CA CYS A 80 7.09 -12.28 -1.05
C CYS A 80 7.24 -10.96 -0.26
N ALA A 81 6.20 -10.53 0.45
CA ALA A 81 6.12 -9.20 1.09
C ALA A 81 7.17 -8.94 2.18
N ALA A 82 7.71 -9.99 2.80
CA ALA A 82 8.78 -9.93 3.81
C ALA A 82 10.07 -10.62 3.34
N GLY A 83 10.19 -10.89 2.04
CA GLY A 83 11.31 -11.64 1.46
C GLY A 83 12.54 -10.79 1.19
N LEU A 84 13.51 -11.40 0.50
CA LEU A 84 14.72 -10.73 0.01
C LEU A 84 14.45 -9.45 -0.81
N PRO A 85 13.41 -9.37 -1.68
CA PRO A 85 13.11 -8.14 -2.43
C PRO A 85 12.83 -6.92 -1.53
N MET A 86 12.05 -7.11 -0.46
CA MET A 86 11.78 -6.06 0.52
C MET A 86 13.08 -5.58 1.18
N GLN A 87 13.95 -6.51 1.58
CA GLN A 87 15.22 -6.17 2.23
C GLN A 87 16.17 -5.42 1.28
N ILE A 88 16.20 -5.78 0.00
CA ILE A 88 17.00 -5.06 -1.01
C ILE A 88 16.46 -3.64 -1.18
N ALA A 89 15.16 -3.49 -1.42
CA ALA A 89 14.52 -2.19 -1.59
C ALA A 89 14.71 -1.29 -0.36
N LEU A 90 14.51 -1.84 0.85
CA LEU A 90 14.73 -1.13 2.10
C LEU A 90 16.18 -0.64 2.24
N ASN A 91 17.17 -1.52 2.00
CA ASN A 91 18.57 -1.14 2.09
C ASN A 91 18.98 -0.07 1.07
N GLN A 92 18.46 -0.15 -0.16
CA GLN A 92 18.71 0.86 -1.18
C GLN A 92 18.07 2.20 -0.79
N LEU A 93 16.81 2.19 -0.35
CA LEU A 93 16.10 3.37 0.13
C LEU A 93 16.82 4.04 1.29
N LEU A 94 17.26 3.28 2.30
CA LEU A 94 18.02 3.83 3.43
C LEU A 94 19.32 4.49 2.96
N ASN A 95 20.09 3.84 2.09
CA ASN A 95 21.37 4.37 1.61
C ASN A 95 21.23 5.62 0.73
N GLU A 96 20.21 5.67 -0.13
CA GLU A 96 19.95 6.78 -1.03
C GLU A 96 19.36 7.98 -0.27
N ALA A 97 18.29 7.77 0.49
CA ALA A 97 17.55 8.83 1.16
C ALA A 97 18.22 9.32 2.45
N LYS A 98 18.88 8.41 3.18
CA LYS A 98 19.39 8.61 4.55
C LYS A 98 18.33 9.28 5.44
N PRO A 99 17.15 8.67 5.59
CA PRO A 99 15.99 9.35 6.13
C PRO A 99 16.09 9.58 7.64
N ASP A 100 15.46 10.67 8.10
CA ASP A 100 15.20 10.95 9.51
C ASP A 100 13.98 10.15 10.03
N ARG A 101 13.10 9.68 9.14
CA ARG A 101 12.00 8.76 9.47
C ARG A 101 11.64 7.86 8.30
N LEU A 102 11.32 6.61 8.59
CA LEU A 102 10.86 5.61 7.62
C LEU A 102 9.40 5.25 7.90
N LEU A 103 8.57 5.27 6.86
CA LEU A 103 7.22 4.73 6.87
C LEU A 103 7.20 3.47 6.01
N ILE A 104 6.53 2.41 6.48
CA ILE A 104 6.37 1.17 5.74
C ILE A 104 4.88 0.88 5.60
N GLU A 105 4.40 0.82 4.36
CA GLU A 105 3.06 0.37 4.02
C GLU A 105 3.15 -1.06 3.47
N PRO A 106 2.84 -2.10 4.26
CA PRO A 106 2.64 -3.44 3.70
C PRO A 106 1.35 -3.47 2.87
N THR A 107 1.24 -4.49 2.01
CA THR A 107 0.06 -4.66 1.18
C THR A 107 -1.21 -4.82 2.04
N GLY A 108 -2.38 -4.49 1.50
CA GLY A 108 -3.65 -4.60 2.25
C GLY A 108 -4.04 -6.04 2.64
N LEU A 109 -3.51 -7.03 1.90
CA LEU A 109 -3.57 -8.46 2.20
C LEU A 109 -2.23 -8.99 2.72
N GLY A 110 -1.37 -8.08 3.17
CA GLY A 110 -0.01 -8.38 3.55
C GLY A 110 0.06 -9.17 4.83
N HIS A 111 1.27 -9.62 5.10
CA HIS A 111 1.67 -10.45 6.23
C HIS A 111 2.44 -9.55 7.20
N PRO A 112 1.76 -8.76 8.06
CA PRO A 112 2.41 -7.65 8.77
C PRO A 112 3.29 -8.14 9.93
N LYS A 113 3.04 -9.36 10.44
CA LYS A 113 3.90 -10.03 11.41
C LYS A 113 5.26 -10.34 10.80
N GLU A 114 5.27 -10.86 9.58
CA GLU A 114 6.46 -11.23 8.84
C GLU A 114 7.30 -9.99 8.53
N VAL A 115 6.65 -8.88 8.17
CA VAL A 115 7.32 -7.57 8.02
C VAL A 115 7.96 -7.14 9.35
N LEU A 116 7.22 -7.18 10.46
CA LEU A 116 7.75 -6.88 11.79
C LEU A 116 8.93 -7.78 12.18
N GLN A 117 8.87 -9.08 11.88
CA GLN A 117 9.94 -10.03 12.16
C GLN A 117 11.22 -9.66 11.41
N VAL A 118 11.13 -9.35 10.12
CA VAL A 118 12.29 -8.94 9.31
C VAL A 118 12.92 -7.68 9.89
N LEU A 119 12.11 -6.68 10.21
CA LEU A 119 12.61 -5.41 10.75
C LEU A 119 13.15 -5.54 12.18
N SER A 120 12.76 -6.58 12.91
CA SER A 120 13.24 -6.89 14.26
C SER A 120 14.52 -7.74 14.27
N THR A 121 15.04 -8.17 13.12
CA THR A 121 16.30 -8.93 13.04
C THR A 121 17.50 -8.11 13.49
N ASP A 122 18.55 -8.78 13.96
CA ASP A 122 19.79 -8.13 14.44
C ASP A 122 20.42 -7.20 13.39
N HIS A 123 20.21 -7.47 12.10
CA HIS A 123 20.70 -6.64 11.01
C HIS A 123 20.08 -5.23 11.03
N TYR A 124 18.77 -5.12 11.25
CA TYR A 124 18.07 -3.84 11.26
C TYR A 124 17.98 -3.20 12.64
N ARG A 125 18.19 -3.96 13.71
CA ARG A 125 18.04 -3.48 15.10
C ARG A 125 18.91 -2.26 15.46
N GLN A 126 20.05 -2.09 14.82
CA GLN A 126 20.91 -0.92 15.01
C GLN A 126 20.55 0.24 14.07
N VAL A 127 19.97 -0.07 12.92
CA VAL A 127 19.68 0.88 11.84
C VAL A 127 18.29 1.50 12.01
N LEU A 128 17.32 0.75 12.52
CA LEU A 128 15.93 1.13 12.68
C LEU A 128 15.54 1.17 14.15
N SER A 129 14.74 2.17 14.51
CA SER A 129 14.03 2.25 15.80
C SER A 129 12.54 2.05 15.54
N LEU A 130 12.04 0.84 15.77
CA LEU A 130 10.63 0.51 15.54
C LEU A 130 9.73 1.30 16.50
N GLN A 131 8.93 2.18 15.92
CA GLN A 131 7.91 2.97 16.60
C GLN A 131 6.56 2.25 16.55
N LYS A 132 5.54 2.83 17.19
CA LYS A 132 4.17 2.30 17.21
C LYS A 132 3.67 1.88 15.84
N ASN A 133 3.09 0.67 15.79
CA ASN A 133 2.38 0.16 14.64
C ASN A 133 0.95 0.71 14.59
N ILE A 134 0.59 1.27 13.44
CA ILE A 134 -0.70 1.90 13.21
C ILE A 134 -1.51 1.01 12.28
N THR A 135 -2.71 0.63 12.69
CA THR A 135 -3.62 -0.17 11.85
C THR A 135 -4.87 0.63 11.55
N LEU A 136 -5.10 0.93 10.28
CA LEU A 136 -6.33 1.56 9.85
C LEU A 136 -7.43 0.50 9.68
N VAL A 137 -8.61 0.81 10.21
CA VAL A 137 -9.82 -0.03 10.11
C VAL A 137 -11.00 0.85 9.72
N ASP A 138 -11.79 0.38 8.75
CA ASP A 138 -13.08 0.97 8.42
C ASP A 138 -14.16 0.21 9.18
N ALA A 139 -14.77 0.84 10.18
CA ALA A 139 -15.73 0.19 11.08
C ALA A 139 -16.96 -0.36 10.35
N ARG A 140 -17.32 0.21 9.19
CA ARG A 140 -18.45 -0.25 8.38
C ARG A 140 -18.24 -1.68 7.89
N LYS A 141 -16.99 -2.09 7.70
CA LYS A 141 -16.62 -3.44 7.25
C LYS A 141 -16.80 -4.50 8.34
N LEU A 142 -16.96 -4.12 9.61
CA LEU A 142 -17.19 -5.07 10.71
C LEU A 142 -18.56 -5.75 10.67
N ALA A 143 -19.50 -5.22 9.88
CA ALA A 143 -20.77 -5.87 9.64
C ALA A 143 -20.68 -7.05 8.65
N ASP A 144 -19.55 -7.18 7.94
CA ASP A 144 -19.32 -8.22 6.95
C ASP A 144 -18.49 -9.35 7.56
N GLU A 145 -19.07 -10.56 7.60
CA GLU A 145 -18.37 -11.76 8.08
C GLU A 145 -17.12 -12.08 7.27
N ARG A 146 -17.08 -11.68 5.98
CA ARG A 146 -15.89 -11.86 5.13
C ARG A 146 -14.68 -11.12 5.68
N TYR A 147 -14.88 -10.01 6.39
CA TYR A 147 -13.78 -9.27 7.04
C TYR A 147 -13.53 -9.81 8.43
N THR A 148 -14.58 -10.01 9.24
CA THR A 148 -14.41 -10.39 10.64
C THR A 148 -13.92 -11.83 10.84
N GLN A 149 -14.09 -12.71 9.85
CA GLN A 149 -13.54 -14.06 9.83
C GLN A 149 -12.21 -14.16 9.07
N HIS A 150 -11.73 -13.07 8.46
CA HIS A 150 -10.48 -13.08 7.69
C HIS A 150 -9.27 -13.00 8.61
N ASP A 151 -8.34 -13.94 8.46
CA ASP A 151 -7.15 -14.04 9.32
C ASP A 151 -6.28 -12.78 9.23
N THR A 152 -5.93 -12.34 8.01
CA THR A 152 -5.15 -11.10 7.82
C THR A 152 -5.79 -9.85 8.42
N PHE A 153 -7.11 -9.66 8.25
CA PHE A 153 -7.83 -8.54 8.87
C PHE A 153 -7.66 -8.53 10.39
N ASN A 154 -7.86 -9.69 11.02
CA ASN A 154 -7.72 -9.87 12.46
C ASN A 154 -6.27 -9.73 12.92
N GLN A 155 -5.31 -10.26 12.17
CA GLN A 155 -3.88 -10.15 12.49
C GLN A 155 -3.41 -8.70 12.46
N GLN A 156 -3.83 -7.91 11.47
CA GLN A 156 -3.51 -6.47 11.38
C GLN A 156 -3.99 -5.72 12.63
N ILE A 157 -5.17 -6.05 13.17
CA ILE A 157 -5.69 -5.46 14.42
C ILE A 157 -4.89 -5.95 15.63
N ALA A 158 -4.57 -7.25 15.69
CA ALA A 158 -3.85 -7.86 16.80
C ALA A 158 -2.43 -7.30 16.98
N ILE A 159 -1.78 -6.91 15.89
CA ILE A 159 -0.42 -6.31 15.91
C ILE A 159 -0.43 -4.77 15.92
N ALA A 160 -1.58 -4.15 16.19
CA ALA A 160 -1.65 -2.70 16.32
C ALA A 160 -1.21 -2.25 17.71
N ASP A 161 -0.35 -1.23 17.80
CA ASP A 161 -0.21 -0.43 19.02
C ASP A 161 -1.35 0.60 19.09
N THR A 162 -1.76 1.13 17.94
CA THR A 162 -2.93 2.01 17.80
C THR A 162 -3.77 1.59 16.59
N VAL A 163 -5.06 1.35 16.84
CA VAL A 163 -6.06 1.16 15.80
C VAL A 163 -6.70 2.51 15.49
N VAL A 164 -6.74 2.84 14.20
CA VAL A 164 -7.34 4.06 13.68
C VAL A 164 -8.63 3.68 12.95
N GLY A 165 -9.77 4.00 13.52
CA GLY A 165 -11.05 3.98 12.83
C GLY A 165 -11.10 5.08 11.77
N ASN A 166 -10.76 4.75 10.53
CA ASN A 166 -10.68 5.72 9.43
C ASN A 166 -12.00 5.79 8.66
N LYS A 167 -12.20 6.90 7.93
CA LYS A 167 -13.45 7.25 7.23
C LYS A 167 -14.61 7.51 8.19
N LEU A 168 -14.31 8.11 9.34
CA LEU A 168 -15.31 8.50 10.34
C LEU A 168 -16.46 9.32 9.74
N ASP A 169 -16.19 10.10 8.70
CA ASP A 169 -17.17 10.88 7.93
C ASP A 169 -18.28 10.02 7.28
N LEU A 170 -18.03 8.72 7.07
CA LEU A 170 -18.97 7.77 6.47
C LEU A 170 -19.66 6.87 7.50
N TYR A 171 -19.36 7.01 8.79
CA TYR A 171 -19.86 6.12 9.84
C TYR A 171 -21.33 6.39 10.16
N GLN A 172 -22.04 5.33 10.53
CA GLN A 172 -23.39 5.40 11.08
C GLN A 172 -23.37 5.31 12.60
N GLU A 173 -24.51 5.63 13.22
CA GLU A 173 -24.68 5.51 14.66
C GLU A 173 -24.36 4.09 15.13
N GLY A 174 -23.44 3.96 16.10
CA GLY A 174 -23.00 2.68 16.63
C GLY A 174 -21.72 2.12 16.03
N ASP A 175 -21.25 2.60 14.87
CA ASP A 175 -20.06 2.02 14.21
C ASP A 175 -18.78 2.25 15.01
N THR A 176 -18.65 3.42 15.67
CA THR A 176 -17.53 3.70 16.58
C THR A 176 -17.47 2.71 17.74
N GLN A 177 -18.63 2.40 18.33
CA GLN A 177 -18.73 1.48 19.48
C GLN A 177 -18.48 0.03 19.04
N LYS A 178 -18.95 -0.35 17.85
CA LYS A 178 -18.64 -1.66 17.26
C LYS A 178 -17.14 -1.84 17.08
N LEU A 179 -16.44 -0.83 16.56
CA LEU A 179 -14.99 -0.91 16.39
C LEU A 179 -14.26 -1.03 17.73
N GLU A 180 -14.61 -0.22 18.72
CA GLU A 180 -14.02 -0.31 20.07
C GLU A 180 -14.23 -1.69 20.68
N ALA A 181 -15.46 -2.23 20.60
CA ALA A 181 -15.78 -3.57 21.10
C ALA A 181 -15.02 -4.67 20.35
N TYR A 182 -14.90 -4.54 19.04
CA TYR A 182 -14.19 -5.51 18.20
C TYR A 182 -12.68 -5.50 18.47
N VAL A 183 -12.08 -4.32 18.59
CA VAL A 183 -10.66 -4.19 18.97
C VAL A 183 -10.42 -4.71 20.38
N ALA A 184 -11.36 -4.53 21.32
CA ALA A 184 -11.24 -5.13 22.65
C ALA A 184 -11.29 -6.67 22.62
N GLN A 185 -11.94 -7.26 21.62
CA GLN A 185 -12.03 -8.72 21.44
C GLN A 185 -10.82 -9.31 20.71
N VAL A 186 -10.36 -8.67 19.64
CA VAL A 186 -9.34 -9.21 18.72
C VAL A 186 -7.95 -8.61 18.97
N GLY A 187 -7.91 -7.35 19.41
CA GLY A 187 -6.69 -6.61 19.70
C GLY A 187 -6.01 -7.05 21.00
N ARG A 188 -4.86 -6.43 21.28
CA ARG A 188 -4.14 -6.66 22.53
C ARG A 188 -4.81 -5.90 23.69
N PRO A 189 -4.59 -6.33 24.94
CA PRO A 189 -5.03 -5.56 26.08
C PRO A 189 -4.47 -4.14 26.01
N ASN A 190 -5.35 -3.15 26.18
CA ASN A 190 -5.04 -1.71 26.10
C ASN A 190 -4.60 -1.21 24.72
N THR A 191 -4.90 -1.92 23.62
CA THR A 191 -4.76 -1.35 22.27
C THR A 191 -5.59 -0.07 22.19
N LYS A 192 -4.93 1.05 21.86
CA LYS A 192 -5.58 2.35 21.77
C LYS A 192 -6.42 2.40 20.49
N VAL A 193 -7.64 2.91 20.59
CA VAL A 193 -8.50 3.20 19.44
C VAL A 193 -8.63 4.71 19.30
N VAL A 194 -8.36 5.24 18.12
CA VAL A 194 -8.59 6.63 17.75
C VAL A 194 -9.39 6.67 16.45
N PHE A 195 -10.01 7.81 16.14
CA PHE A 195 -10.83 7.95 14.94
C PHE A 195 -10.27 9.07 14.06
N ALA A 196 -10.31 8.83 12.75
CA ALA A 196 -9.82 9.75 11.74
C ALA A 196 -10.79 9.81 10.56
N GLN A 197 -10.77 10.94 9.87
CA GLN A 197 -11.45 11.14 8.59
C GLN A 197 -10.41 11.58 7.56
N HIS A 198 -10.61 11.18 6.30
CA HIS A 198 -9.70 11.47 5.19
C HIS A 198 -8.23 11.09 5.44
N GLY A 199 -7.94 10.14 6.34
CA GLY A 199 -6.57 9.74 6.67
C GLY A 199 -5.80 10.74 7.56
N VAL A 200 -6.48 11.73 8.15
CA VAL A 200 -5.84 12.71 9.04
C VAL A 200 -5.67 12.10 10.44
N ILE A 201 -4.46 11.64 10.74
CA ILE A 201 -4.11 10.99 12.01
C ILE A 201 -3.18 11.90 12.81
N PRO A 202 -3.44 12.15 14.11
CA PRO A 202 -2.54 12.96 14.93
C PRO A 202 -1.13 12.37 14.98
N PHE A 203 -0.11 13.19 14.76
CA PHE A 203 1.28 12.75 14.71
C PHE A 203 1.75 12.01 15.97
N ALA A 204 1.22 12.39 17.14
CA ALA A 204 1.53 11.76 18.43
C ALA A 204 1.16 10.26 18.49
N GLU A 205 0.27 9.78 17.60
CA GLU A 205 -0.05 8.36 17.52
C GLU A 205 1.11 7.53 16.95
N PHE A 206 1.98 8.15 16.13
CA PHE A 206 3.14 7.50 15.52
C PHE A 206 4.38 7.49 16.45
N GLU A 207 4.34 8.22 17.57
CA GLU A 207 5.49 8.36 18.46
C GLU A 207 5.49 7.32 19.59
N GLY A 208 6.66 6.78 19.89
CA GLY A 208 6.91 5.84 20.98
C GLY A 208 7.31 4.46 20.46
N GLU A 209 8.18 3.77 21.19
CA GLU A 209 8.62 2.43 20.83
C GLU A 209 7.42 1.47 20.77
N THR A 210 7.41 0.61 19.75
CA THR A 210 6.43 -0.48 19.71
C THR A 210 6.66 -1.42 20.89
N THR A 211 5.56 -1.88 21.47
CA THR A 211 5.61 -2.95 22.48
C THR A 211 5.63 -4.35 21.85
N ILE A 212 5.60 -4.42 20.52
CA ILE A 212 5.55 -5.65 19.75
C ILE A 212 6.97 -6.04 19.39
N HIS A 213 7.46 -7.07 20.06
CA HIS A 213 8.67 -7.76 19.65
C HIS A 213 8.28 -9.17 19.26
N GLU A 214 8.25 -9.46 17.97
CA GLU A 214 8.19 -10.86 17.53
C GLU A 214 9.59 -11.46 17.60
N HIS A 215 9.70 -12.64 18.22
CA HIS A 215 10.92 -13.45 18.14
C HIS A 215 10.89 -14.27 16.86
N PRO A 216 11.97 -14.30 16.07
CA PRO A 216 11.97 -15.02 14.81
C PRO A 216 11.83 -16.54 15.07
N PRO A 217 10.80 -17.22 14.55
CA PRO A 217 10.83 -18.67 14.41
C PRO A 217 11.77 -19.05 13.25
N HIS A 218 12.30 -20.27 13.28
CA HIS A 218 13.12 -20.81 12.19
C HIS A 218 12.37 -20.76 10.84
N HIS A 219 12.98 -20.12 9.84
CA HIS A 219 12.40 -19.94 8.51
C HIS A 219 12.11 -21.26 7.79
N HIS A 220 10.88 -21.41 7.27
CA HIS A 220 10.59 -22.24 6.11
C HIS A 220 10.57 -21.34 4.86
N HIS A 221 11.67 -21.31 4.12
CA HIS A 221 11.73 -20.67 2.81
C HIS A 221 10.97 -21.52 1.79
N HIS A 222 9.80 -21.05 1.35
CA HIS A 222 9.25 -21.42 0.06
C HIS A 222 9.56 -20.27 -0.92
N ALA A 223 10.74 -20.34 -1.54
CA ALA A 223 11.06 -19.49 -2.68
C ALA A 223 10.27 -20.00 -3.89
N SER A 224 9.34 -19.21 -4.40
CA SER A 224 8.95 -19.30 -5.81
C SER A 224 9.81 -18.29 -6.57
N ASP A 225 10.88 -18.77 -7.19
CA ASP A 225 11.77 -18.04 -8.12
C ASP A 225 11.05 -17.72 -9.45
N LYS A 226 9.90 -17.05 -9.40
CA LYS A 226 9.29 -16.49 -10.61
C LYS A 226 9.58 -15.00 -10.67
N PRO A 227 10.15 -14.49 -11.79
CA PRO A 227 10.31 -13.05 -11.98
C PRO A 227 8.93 -12.38 -11.94
N LEU A 228 8.90 -11.20 -11.32
CA LEU A 228 7.71 -10.38 -11.16
C LEU A 228 7.27 -9.82 -12.51
N ALA A 229 5.96 -9.78 -12.79
CA ALA A 229 5.49 -9.26 -14.07
C ALA A 229 5.70 -7.74 -14.23
N SER A 230 5.93 -6.99 -13.15
CA SER A 230 6.40 -5.59 -13.18
C SER A 230 7.80 -5.46 -13.79
N ASP A 231 8.65 -6.47 -13.56
CA ASP A 231 10.06 -6.46 -13.98
C ASP A 231 10.26 -7.10 -15.36
N MET A 232 9.21 -7.70 -15.91
CA MET A 232 9.25 -8.24 -17.26
C MET A 232 9.31 -7.11 -18.29
N PRO A 233 10.20 -7.19 -19.30
CA PRO A 233 10.23 -6.22 -20.38
C PRO A 233 8.89 -6.26 -21.15
N MET A 234 8.46 -5.09 -21.62
CA MET A 234 7.22 -4.98 -22.39
C MET A 234 7.33 -5.85 -23.67
N PRO A 235 6.37 -6.76 -23.93
CA PRO A 235 6.37 -7.57 -25.14
C PRO A 235 6.06 -6.73 -26.38
N GLU A 236 6.37 -7.26 -27.58
CA GLU A 236 6.07 -6.58 -28.86
C GLU A 236 4.57 -6.29 -29.06
N SER A 237 3.68 -7.02 -28.40
CA SER A 237 2.24 -6.73 -28.38
C SER A 237 1.90 -5.39 -27.69
N GLY A 238 2.85 -4.80 -26.98
CA GLY A 238 2.67 -3.58 -26.19
C GLY A 238 1.76 -3.78 -24.98
N MET A 239 1.49 -5.03 -24.57
CA MET A 239 0.58 -5.35 -23.47
C MET A 239 1.04 -6.59 -22.71
N LEU A 240 1.05 -6.48 -21.39
CA LEU A 240 1.33 -7.59 -20.47
C LEU A 240 0.17 -7.74 -19.49
N LYS A 241 -0.22 -8.99 -19.23
CA LYS A 241 -1.23 -9.35 -18.24
C LYS A 241 -0.61 -10.16 -17.11
N ALA A 242 -0.99 -9.80 -15.90
CA ALA A 242 -0.59 -10.38 -14.64
C ALA A 242 -1.80 -10.93 -13.90
N THR A 243 -1.73 -12.14 -13.34
CA THR A 243 -2.81 -12.72 -12.55
C THR A 243 -2.28 -13.39 -11.30
N ASN A 244 -2.91 -13.12 -10.16
CA ASN A 244 -2.55 -13.68 -8.87
C ASN A 244 -3.83 -13.96 -8.06
N SER A 245 -3.79 -14.93 -7.15
CA SER A 245 -4.96 -15.32 -6.36
C SER A 245 -4.57 -15.85 -4.99
N GLY A 246 -5.35 -15.51 -3.97
CA GLY A 246 -5.31 -16.11 -2.63
C GLY A 246 -5.83 -15.17 -1.54
N GLU A 247 -5.86 -15.64 -0.29
CA GLU A 247 -6.61 -15.01 0.82
C GLU A 247 -8.09 -14.71 0.43
N GLY A 248 -8.68 -15.54 -0.45
CA GLY A 248 -10.05 -15.34 -0.95
C GLY A 248 -10.22 -14.30 -2.07
N PHE A 249 -9.16 -13.60 -2.48
CA PHE A 249 -9.21 -12.57 -3.53
C PHE A 249 -8.45 -12.96 -4.81
N GLN A 250 -8.85 -12.36 -5.92
CA GLN A 250 -8.15 -12.38 -7.20
C GLN A 250 -7.58 -10.98 -7.49
N SER A 251 -6.32 -10.94 -7.93
CA SER A 251 -5.66 -9.76 -8.49
C SER A 251 -5.45 -9.98 -9.97
N VAL A 252 -5.91 -9.05 -10.80
CA VAL A 252 -5.54 -9.04 -12.22
C VAL A 252 -5.05 -7.65 -12.59
N GLY A 253 -3.90 -7.62 -13.23
CA GLY A 253 -3.26 -6.40 -13.67
C GLY A 253 -2.97 -6.41 -15.17
N TRP A 254 -2.98 -5.22 -15.77
CA TRP A 254 -2.52 -4.97 -17.13
C TRP A 254 -1.52 -3.82 -17.21
N ARG A 255 -0.45 -4.03 -17.97
CA ARG A 255 0.56 -3.04 -18.37
C ARG A 255 0.44 -2.81 -19.87
N PHE A 256 0.52 -1.56 -20.30
CA PHE A 256 0.48 -1.18 -21.70
C PHE A 256 1.64 -0.25 -22.05
N SER A 257 2.24 -0.44 -23.22
CA SER A 257 3.30 0.44 -23.72
C SER A 257 2.80 1.89 -23.80
N PRO A 258 3.69 2.89 -23.72
CA PRO A 258 3.31 4.31 -23.84
C PRO A 258 2.69 4.66 -25.21
N GLU A 259 2.87 3.80 -26.22
CA GLU A 259 2.23 3.94 -27.54
C GLU A 259 0.72 3.63 -27.50
N LYS A 260 0.26 2.87 -26.50
CA LYS A 260 -1.17 2.57 -26.29
C LYS A 260 -1.82 3.68 -25.48
N VAL A 261 -2.39 4.66 -26.20
CA VAL A 261 -3.09 5.80 -25.62
C VAL A 261 -4.58 5.50 -25.53
N PHE A 262 -5.23 5.86 -24.43
CA PHE A 262 -6.64 5.54 -24.18
C PHE A 262 -7.59 6.76 -24.32
N ASP A 263 -8.84 6.53 -24.73
CA ASP A 263 -9.92 7.53 -24.73
C ASP A 263 -10.51 7.64 -23.33
N ARG A 264 -10.21 8.75 -22.65
CA ARG A 264 -10.69 9.02 -21.29
C ARG A 264 -12.22 8.96 -21.17
N ARG A 265 -12.97 9.36 -22.20
CA ARG A 265 -14.44 9.36 -22.19
C ARG A 265 -15.03 7.95 -22.21
N LYS A 266 -14.28 6.97 -22.74
CA LYS A 266 -14.66 5.55 -22.70
C LYS A 266 -14.19 4.85 -21.43
N LEU A 267 -13.02 5.24 -20.91
CA LEU A 267 -12.48 4.69 -19.67
C LEU A 267 -13.37 4.99 -18.46
N ILE A 268 -13.80 6.24 -18.26
CA ILE A 268 -14.52 6.62 -17.04
C ILE A 268 -15.78 5.75 -16.81
N PRO A 269 -16.70 5.58 -17.79
CA PRO A 269 -17.85 4.70 -17.61
C PRO A 269 -17.47 3.25 -17.29
N LEU A 270 -16.44 2.71 -17.98
CA LEU A 270 -15.95 1.35 -17.73
C LEU A 270 -15.43 1.18 -16.30
N LEU A 271 -14.70 2.17 -15.77
CA LEU A 271 -14.13 2.12 -14.44
C LEU A 271 -15.21 2.28 -13.35
N VAL A 272 -16.25 3.09 -13.58
CA VAL A 272 -17.33 3.30 -12.60
C VAL A 272 -18.23 2.06 -12.44
N GLU A 273 -18.37 1.24 -13.48
CA GLU A 273 -19.17 0.01 -13.46
C GLU A 273 -18.46 -1.19 -12.79
N LEU A 274 -17.21 -1.02 -12.35
CA LEU A 274 -16.44 -2.08 -11.72
C LEU A 274 -16.93 -2.39 -10.29
N GLU A 275 -17.34 -3.64 -10.07
CA GLU A 275 -17.59 -4.18 -8.74
C GLU A 275 -16.31 -4.83 -8.19
N VAL A 276 -15.45 -4.02 -7.58
CA VAL A 276 -14.15 -4.44 -7.04
C VAL A 276 -13.93 -3.91 -5.63
N GLU A 277 -13.12 -4.61 -4.82
CA GLU A 277 -12.72 -4.11 -3.50
C GLU A 277 -11.72 -2.97 -3.61
N ARG A 278 -10.87 -3.01 -4.65
CA ARG A 278 -9.96 -1.92 -5.02
C ARG A 278 -9.63 -2.00 -6.50
N MET A 279 -9.59 -0.85 -7.17
CA MET A 279 -8.87 -0.69 -8.44
C MET A 279 -7.97 0.53 -8.36
N LYS A 280 -6.77 0.39 -8.91
CA LYS A 280 -5.87 1.52 -9.15
C LYS A 280 -5.42 1.48 -10.59
N ALA A 281 -5.35 2.64 -11.22
CA ALA A 281 -4.86 2.75 -12.58
C ALA A 281 -4.11 4.06 -12.80
N VAL A 282 -3.21 4.06 -13.78
CA VAL A 282 -2.68 5.24 -14.43
C VAL A 282 -2.80 5.02 -15.92
N PHE A 283 -3.46 5.94 -16.63
CA PHE A 283 -3.63 5.85 -18.07
C PHE A 283 -3.02 7.08 -18.75
N ILE A 284 -2.23 6.80 -19.78
CA ILE A 284 -1.85 7.78 -20.79
C ILE A 284 -3.06 7.94 -21.71
N THR A 285 -3.63 9.14 -21.74
CA THR A 285 -4.82 9.45 -22.54
C THR A 285 -4.53 10.56 -23.54
N GLY A 286 -5.41 10.74 -24.52
CA GLY A 286 -5.30 11.84 -25.47
C GLY A 286 -5.41 13.24 -24.84
N ASP A 287 -5.96 13.34 -23.62
CA ASP A 287 -6.20 14.60 -22.90
C ASP A 287 -5.13 14.88 -21.83
N GLY A 288 -4.20 13.94 -21.58
CA GLY A 288 -3.24 14.00 -20.48
C GLY A 288 -3.04 12.64 -19.80
N ILE A 289 -2.29 12.62 -18.70
CA ILE A 289 -2.06 11.40 -17.92
C ILE A 289 -2.92 11.48 -16.66
N TYR A 290 -3.69 10.43 -16.42
CA TYR A 290 -4.65 10.42 -15.31
C TYR A 290 -4.47 9.16 -14.46
N GLY A 291 -4.39 9.39 -13.15
CA GLY A 291 -4.47 8.38 -12.12
C GLY A 291 -5.91 8.17 -11.66
N TYR A 292 -6.27 6.92 -11.40
CA TYR A 292 -7.59 6.52 -10.92
C TYR A 292 -7.45 5.63 -9.69
N ASN A 293 -8.30 5.86 -8.71
CA ASN A 293 -8.42 5.02 -7.52
C ASN A 293 -9.90 4.76 -7.25
N LEU A 294 -10.33 3.51 -7.37
CA LEU A 294 -11.68 3.08 -7.10
C LEU A 294 -11.71 2.20 -5.85
N THR A 295 -12.65 2.53 -4.98
CA THR A 295 -13.04 1.73 -3.83
C THR A 295 -14.56 1.68 -3.76
N PRO A 296 -15.17 0.91 -2.85
CA PRO A 296 -16.62 0.92 -2.65
C PRO A 296 -17.21 2.31 -2.34
N ASP A 297 -16.39 3.29 -1.94
CA ASP A 297 -16.81 4.66 -1.68
C ASP A 297 -16.85 5.55 -2.94
N GLY A 298 -16.38 5.05 -4.08
CA GLY A 298 -16.41 5.74 -5.37
C GLY A 298 -15.05 5.80 -6.07
N LEU A 299 -15.09 6.35 -7.30
CA LEU A 299 -13.95 6.58 -8.16
C LEU A 299 -13.37 7.98 -7.89
N GLN A 300 -12.07 8.05 -7.63
CA GLN A 300 -11.29 9.28 -7.58
C GLN A 300 -10.37 9.36 -8.79
N GLU A 301 -10.20 10.57 -9.32
CA GLU A 301 -9.32 10.86 -10.45
C GLU A 301 -8.32 11.95 -10.04
N VAL A 302 -7.08 11.82 -10.51
CA VAL A 302 -6.01 12.80 -10.34
C VAL A 302 -5.28 12.97 -11.67
N GLU A 303 -4.94 14.20 -12.03
CA GLU A 303 -4.07 14.50 -13.17
C GLU A 303 -2.60 14.37 -12.75
N LEU A 304 -1.77 13.74 -13.58
CA LEU A 304 -0.36 13.46 -13.32
C LEU A 304 0.52 14.11 -14.39
N ASP A 305 1.72 14.55 -14.01
CA ASP A 305 2.63 15.25 -14.91
C ASP A 305 3.39 14.32 -15.87
N ASP A 306 3.73 13.11 -15.42
CA ASP A 306 4.47 12.14 -16.24
C ASP A 306 4.13 10.69 -15.82
N CYS A 307 4.24 9.77 -16.78
CA CYS A 307 4.16 8.34 -16.56
C CYS A 307 4.78 7.57 -17.73
N ALA A 308 5.60 6.56 -17.43
CA ALA A 308 6.32 5.78 -18.43
C ALA A 308 5.44 4.79 -19.22
N GLU A 309 4.32 4.35 -18.65
CA GLU A 309 3.44 3.34 -19.24
C GLU A 309 2.06 3.35 -18.59
N SER A 310 1.01 2.95 -19.33
CA SER A 310 -0.32 2.81 -18.71
C SER A 310 -0.41 1.51 -17.92
N ARG A 311 -1.08 1.56 -16.78
CA ARG A 311 -1.19 0.47 -15.82
C ARG A 311 -2.57 0.45 -15.19
N ILE A 312 -3.12 -0.74 -14.98
CA ILE A 312 -4.34 -0.91 -14.19
C ILE A 312 -4.30 -2.22 -13.43
N GLU A 313 -4.80 -2.19 -12.21
CA GLU A 313 -4.89 -3.34 -11.33
C GLU A 313 -6.25 -3.41 -10.65
N LEU A 314 -6.86 -4.59 -10.68
CA LEU A 314 -8.13 -4.91 -10.06
C LEU A 314 -7.92 -5.94 -8.95
N ILE A 315 -8.56 -5.71 -7.81
CA ILE A 315 -8.63 -6.66 -6.70
C ILE A 315 -10.11 -6.88 -6.34
N ALA A 316 -10.58 -8.11 -6.49
CA ALA A 316 -11.95 -8.50 -6.19
C ALA A 316 -12.06 -10.00 -5.89
N ASP A 317 -13.23 -10.44 -5.40
CA ASP A 317 -13.54 -11.86 -5.20
C ASP A 317 -13.52 -12.63 -6.54
N SER A 318 -14.04 -11.99 -7.59
CA SER A 318 -14.03 -12.48 -8.96
C SER A 318 -13.94 -11.30 -9.94
N ILE A 319 -13.14 -11.45 -11.01
CA ILE A 319 -12.96 -10.41 -12.02
C ILE A 319 -13.63 -10.86 -13.34
N ASP A 320 -14.39 -9.95 -13.97
CA ASP A 320 -15.05 -10.21 -15.26
C ASP A 320 -14.03 -10.58 -16.34
N GLU A 321 -14.17 -11.78 -16.92
CA GLU A 321 -13.29 -12.27 -17.99
C GLU A 321 -13.32 -11.38 -19.25
N HIS A 322 -14.39 -10.61 -19.46
CA HIS A 322 -14.55 -9.69 -20.59
C HIS A 322 -13.95 -8.31 -20.32
N PHE A 323 -13.48 -8.03 -19.10
CA PHE A 323 -12.94 -6.72 -18.75
C PHE A 323 -11.78 -6.32 -19.66
N GLU A 324 -10.89 -7.25 -19.97
CA GLU A 324 -9.74 -7.00 -20.85
C GLU A 324 -10.17 -6.51 -22.24
N ALA A 325 -11.17 -7.17 -22.85
CA ALA A 325 -11.67 -6.79 -24.15
C ALA A 325 -12.35 -5.40 -24.12
N LYS A 326 -13.11 -5.11 -23.05
CA LYS A 326 -13.72 -3.79 -22.83
C LYS A 326 -12.65 -2.71 -22.67
N LEU A 327 -11.60 -2.99 -21.90
CA LEU A 327 -10.48 -2.08 -21.68
C LEU A 327 -9.74 -1.78 -22.98
N LEU A 328 -9.42 -2.80 -23.79
CA LEU A 328 -8.79 -2.62 -25.10
C LEU A 328 -9.66 -1.83 -26.08
N SER A 329 -10.98 -1.91 -25.99
CA SER A 329 -11.89 -1.10 -26.82
C SER A 329 -11.85 0.41 -26.50
N CYS A 330 -11.23 0.77 -25.38
CA CYS A 330 -11.00 2.15 -24.97
C CYS A 330 -9.72 2.74 -25.58
N GLU A 331 -8.85 1.94 -26.20
CA GLU A 331 -7.65 2.44 -26.90
C GLU A 331 -8.05 3.42 -28.03
N LEU A 332 -7.30 4.51 -28.18
CA LEU A 332 -7.39 5.41 -29.33
C LEU A 332 -6.75 4.73 -30.54
N ALA A 333 -7.41 4.86 -31.69
CA ALA A 333 -6.97 4.26 -32.95
C ALA A 333 -5.76 4.98 -33.56
#